data_AF-A0A352MVH6-F1
#
_entry.id   AF-A0A352MVH6-F1
#
_cell.length_a   1.000
_cell.length_b   1.000
_cell.length_c   1.000
_cell.angle_alpha   90.00
_cell.angle_beta   90.00
_cell.angle_gamma   90.00
#
_symmetry.space_group_name_H-M   'P 1'
#
loop_
_entity.id
_entity.type
_entity.pdbx_description
1 polymer ?
#
loop_
_entity_poly.entity_id
_entity_poly.type
_entity_poly.pdbx_seq_one_letter_code
_entity_poly.pdbx_strand_id
1 'polypeptide(L)'
;MFKDKIYGMLTPETKRIIQEFREEPLRKVVYTSFDGDDMHHMLAICDQVLKHDMIALNPEMALGYYISTETLGGKKINVMTDCLTLTIFSDRLWVYGKTDTLLSEGIMAESFLWSQIKNKKVTFIPNIYGQKLIEMNYLEVKEWLNKMTDEKFRNDIFNSLLTPYKMKTHQTVYIGANFVNYKHIDWARVQAYEERLCPISPQNILSYFLYHSFEDNGARYLKDRLTLLAKSDMYWLCIDSTNLEAELNRLDQNTLAELYMLNTVYTDKAVRIVDWGDIKVPKYDKTKMWALTSKEQEEILGSNWPIEFRK
;
A
#
# COMPACT_ATOMS: atom_id res chain seq x y z
N MET A 1 1.26 -10.93 27.35
CA MET A 1 0.06 -11.79 27.41
C MET A 1 -0.53 -12.09 26.03
N PHE A 2 -0.90 -11.10 25.19
CA PHE A 2 -1.33 -11.41 23.80
C PHE A 2 -0.17 -11.84 22.90
N LYS A 3 0.95 -11.11 22.92
CA LYS A 3 2.16 -11.42 22.13
C LYS A 3 2.63 -12.87 22.26
N ASP A 4 2.55 -13.41 23.47
CA ASP A 4 2.98 -14.78 23.81
C ASP A 4 1.99 -15.85 23.29
N LYS A 5 0.75 -15.46 22.96
CA LYS A 5 -0.30 -16.34 22.44
C LYS A 5 -0.38 -16.36 20.92
N ILE A 6 0.16 -15.36 20.21
CA ILE A 6 0.02 -15.21 18.75
C ILE A 6 0.41 -16.49 18.02
N TYR A 7 1.56 -17.08 18.35
CA TYR A 7 2.01 -18.31 17.70
C TYR A 7 1.06 -19.51 17.93
N GLY A 8 0.42 -19.58 19.10
CA GLY A 8 -0.60 -20.58 19.39
C GLY A 8 -1.89 -20.41 18.58
N MET A 9 -2.19 -19.19 18.14
CA MET A 9 -3.39 -18.84 17.36
C MET A 9 -3.20 -19.05 15.85
N LEU A 10 -1.96 -19.19 15.38
CA LEU A 10 -1.65 -19.49 13.99
C LEU A 10 -1.99 -20.96 13.66
N THR A 11 -2.66 -21.17 12.53
CA THR A 11 -2.91 -22.52 11.99
C THR A 11 -1.59 -23.20 11.57
N PRO A 12 -1.54 -24.54 11.49
CA PRO A 12 -0.36 -25.26 10.99
C PRO A 12 0.06 -24.79 9.59
N GLU A 13 -0.91 -24.51 8.73
CA GLU A 13 -0.66 -24.04 7.36
C GLU A 13 -0.03 -22.65 7.34
N THR A 14 -0.55 -21.70 8.12
CA THR A 14 0.04 -20.36 8.22
C THR A 14 1.45 -20.42 8.79
N LYS A 15 1.74 -21.31 9.75
CA LYS A 15 3.09 -21.52 10.28
C LYS A 15 4.05 -22.03 9.21
N ARG A 16 3.63 -22.99 8.38
CA ARG A 16 4.40 -23.50 7.23
C ARG A 16 4.75 -22.37 6.26
N ILE A 17 3.75 -21.58 5.85
CA ILE A 17 3.95 -20.45 4.92
C ILE A 17 4.95 -19.43 5.49
N ILE A 18 4.88 -19.12 6.79
CA ILE A 18 5.83 -18.21 7.45
C ILE A 18 7.25 -18.79 7.47
N GLN A 19 7.41 -20.09 7.69
CA GLN A 19 8.72 -20.73 7.66
C GLN A 19 9.33 -20.64 6.26
N GLU A 20 8.57 -21.02 5.22
CA GLU A 20 9.02 -20.91 3.83
C GLU A 20 9.37 -19.47 3.45
N PHE A 21 8.54 -18.51 3.85
CA PHE A 21 8.79 -17.08 3.61
C PHE A 21 10.13 -16.60 4.19
N ARG A 22 10.57 -17.16 5.32
CA ARG A 22 11.86 -16.80 5.96
C ARG A 22 13.06 -17.40 5.23
N GLU A 23 12.86 -18.47 4.48
CA GLU A 23 13.91 -19.18 3.75
C GLU A 23 14.02 -18.71 2.29
N GLU A 24 12.93 -18.16 1.74
CA GLU A 24 12.85 -17.67 0.37
C GLU A 24 13.33 -16.21 0.23
N PRO A 25 13.96 -15.85 -0.90
CA PRO A 25 14.22 -14.46 -1.21
C PRO A 25 12.91 -13.69 -1.41
N LEU A 26 12.85 -12.47 -0.86
CA LEU A 26 11.68 -11.59 -1.05
C LEU A 26 11.41 -11.35 -2.54
N ARG A 27 10.14 -11.58 -2.92
CA ARG A 27 9.63 -11.25 -4.26
C ARG A 27 9.77 -9.75 -4.50
N LYS A 28 10.06 -9.38 -5.75
CA LYS A 28 10.35 -7.98 -6.09
C LYS A 28 9.06 -7.19 -6.19
N VAL A 29 9.04 -6.01 -5.57
CA VAL A 29 7.97 -5.03 -5.70
C VAL A 29 8.25 -4.14 -6.90
N VAL A 30 7.28 -4.01 -7.80
CA VAL A 30 7.39 -3.22 -9.03
C VAL A 30 6.45 -2.04 -8.95
N TYR A 31 7.00 -0.82 -8.92
CA TYR A 31 6.18 0.37 -9.12
C TYR A 31 5.78 0.46 -10.60
N THR A 32 4.47 0.51 -10.86
CA THR A 32 3.94 0.60 -12.22
C THR A 32 3.55 2.05 -12.50
N SER A 33 4.44 2.80 -13.14
CA SER A 33 4.25 4.17 -13.57
C SER A 33 3.48 4.18 -14.90
N PHE A 34 2.37 4.91 -14.99
CA PHE A 34 1.51 4.99 -16.17
C PHE A 34 0.76 6.33 -16.18
N ASP A 35 0.16 6.70 -17.32
CA ASP A 35 -0.62 7.94 -17.41
C ASP A 35 -1.97 7.79 -16.69
N GLY A 36 -2.42 8.83 -15.98
CA GLY A 36 -3.68 8.77 -15.23
C GLY A 36 -4.89 8.48 -16.12
N ASP A 37 -4.83 8.89 -17.39
CA ASP A 37 -5.87 8.59 -18.38
C ASP A 37 -6.01 7.08 -18.68
N ASP A 38 -4.96 6.29 -18.42
CA ASP A 38 -4.92 4.84 -18.61
C ASP A 38 -5.37 4.06 -17.35
N MET A 39 -5.96 4.72 -16.34
CA MET A 39 -6.40 4.06 -15.09
C MET A 39 -7.38 2.90 -15.32
N HIS A 40 -8.16 2.93 -16.40
CA HIS A 40 -9.05 1.85 -16.79
C HIS A 40 -8.30 0.53 -17.15
N HIS A 41 -7.00 0.59 -17.40
CA HIS A 41 -6.12 -0.56 -17.65
C HIS A 41 -5.38 -1.07 -16.42
N MET A 42 -5.58 -0.46 -15.24
CA MET A 42 -4.86 -0.76 -14.00
C MET A 42 -4.78 -2.25 -13.66
N LEU A 43 -5.88 -3.00 -13.79
CA LEU A 43 -5.88 -4.44 -13.49
C LEU A 43 -5.03 -5.25 -14.47
N ALA A 44 -4.99 -4.87 -15.75
CA ALA A 44 -4.15 -5.53 -16.75
C ALA A 44 -2.67 -5.26 -16.49
N ILE A 45 -2.33 -4.02 -16.09
CA ILE A 45 -0.98 -3.64 -15.63
C ILE A 45 -0.54 -4.51 -14.45
N CYS A 46 -1.38 -4.63 -13.42
CA CYS A 46 -1.09 -5.46 -12.25
C CYS A 46 -0.93 -6.95 -12.60
N ASP A 47 -1.84 -7.48 -13.42
CA ASP A 47 -1.80 -8.88 -13.88
C ASP A 47 -0.50 -9.19 -14.64
N GLN A 48 -0.05 -8.28 -15.50
CA GLN A 48 1.22 -8.44 -16.20
C GLN A 48 2.39 -8.58 -15.22
N VAL A 49 2.49 -7.72 -14.20
CA VAL A 49 3.55 -7.83 -13.18
C VAL A 49 3.48 -9.17 -12.43
N LEU A 50 2.28 -9.61 -12.06
CA LEU A 50 2.08 -10.86 -11.33
C LEU A 50 2.50 -12.09 -12.15
N LYS A 51 2.29 -12.08 -13.48
CA LYS A 51 2.75 -13.12 -14.41
C LYS A 51 4.27 -13.22 -14.52
N HIS A 52 4.99 -12.16 -14.17
CA HIS A 52 6.46 -12.17 -14.05
C HIS A 52 6.94 -12.56 -12.64
N ASP A 53 6.07 -13.15 -11.83
CA ASP A 53 6.34 -13.54 -10.45
C ASP A 53 6.81 -12.38 -9.54
N MET A 54 6.25 -11.18 -9.75
CA MET A 54 6.54 -10.00 -8.95
C MET A 54 5.27 -9.43 -8.28
N ILE A 55 5.44 -8.47 -7.38
CA ILE A 55 4.35 -7.79 -6.68
C ILE A 55 4.07 -6.45 -7.38
N ALA A 56 2.85 -6.26 -7.87
CA ALA A 56 2.44 -5.00 -8.47
C ALA A 56 2.19 -3.95 -7.38
N LEU A 57 2.96 -2.86 -7.40
CA LEU A 57 2.69 -1.65 -6.63
C LEU A 57 2.17 -0.58 -7.58
N ASN A 58 0.87 -0.66 -7.86
CA ASN A 58 0.21 0.30 -8.71
C ASN A 58 -0.20 1.54 -7.90
N PRO A 59 0.15 2.77 -8.32
CA PRO A 59 -0.13 3.99 -7.55
C PRO A 59 -1.62 4.21 -7.29
N GLU A 60 -2.49 3.84 -8.24
CA GLU A 60 -3.94 4.04 -8.06
C GLU A 60 -4.55 3.04 -7.09
N MET A 61 -4.12 1.77 -7.13
CA MET A 61 -4.48 0.80 -6.10
C MET A 61 -3.94 1.22 -4.73
N ALA A 62 -2.67 1.64 -4.67
CA ALA A 62 -1.97 1.91 -3.42
C ALA A 62 -2.47 3.20 -2.74
N LEU A 63 -2.60 4.29 -3.49
CA LEU A 63 -2.91 5.63 -2.97
C LEU A 63 -4.38 6.02 -3.12
N GLY A 64 -5.06 5.50 -4.15
CA GLY A 64 -6.45 5.82 -4.45
C GLY A 64 -6.61 7.26 -4.88
N TYR A 65 -6.78 7.50 -6.19
CA TYR A 65 -6.86 8.85 -6.77
C TYR A 65 -7.75 9.80 -5.97
N TYR A 66 -9.02 9.43 -5.77
CA TYR A 66 -10.00 10.30 -5.12
C TYR A 66 -9.65 10.57 -3.65
N ILE A 67 -9.26 9.53 -2.90
CA ILE A 67 -8.99 9.67 -1.47
C ILE A 67 -7.74 10.52 -1.24
N SER A 68 -6.67 10.25 -1.98
CA SER A 68 -5.43 11.02 -1.86
C SER A 68 -5.62 12.47 -2.30
N THR A 69 -6.29 12.73 -3.43
CA THR A 69 -6.48 14.10 -3.94
C THR A 69 -7.37 14.93 -3.01
N GLU A 70 -8.49 14.39 -2.53
CA GLU A 70 -9.38 15.10 -1.60
C GLU A 70 -8.69 15.38 -0.26
N THR A 71 -8.07 14.36 0.34
CA THR A 71 -7.41 14.50 1.66
C THR A 71 -6.23 15.48 1.60
N LEU A 72 -5.47 15.46 0.50
CA LEU A 72 -4.29 16.32 0.33
C LEU A 72 -4.63 17.71 -0.26
N GLY A 73 -5.92 18.05 -0.32
CA GLY A 73 -6.45 19.37 -0.65
C GLY A 73 -6.34 19.73 -2.14
N GLY A 74 -6.43 18.75 -3.03
CA GLY A 74 -6.37 18.94 -4.49
C GLY A 74 -4.99 19.37 -5.00
N LYS A 75 -3.94 19.23 -4.19
CA LYS A 75 -2.58 19.69 -4.53
C LYS A 75 -1.79 18.57 -5.18
N LYS A 76 -1.58 18.67 -6.50
CA LYS A 76 -0.79 17.71 -7.30
C LYS A 76 0.56 17.37 -6.68
N ILE A 77 1.28 18.37 -6.13
CA ILE A 77 2.61 18.16 -5.50
C ILE A 77 2.52 17.22 -4.29
N ASN A 78 1.47 17.30 -3.49
CA ASN A 78 1.31 16.43 -2.33
C ASN A 78 1.04 14.98 -2.76
N VAL A 79 0.13 14.78 -3.71
CA VAL A 79 -0.16 13.44 -4.27
C VAL A 79 1.09 12.85 -4.92
N MET A 80 1.81 13.65 -5.71
CA MET A 80 3.07 13.23 -6.32
C MET A 80 4.15 12.89 -5.29
N THR A 81 4.16 13.54 -4.12
CA THR A 81 5.11 13.19 -3.04
C THR A 81 4.92 11.75 -2.59
N ASP A 82 3.68 11.27 -2.49
CA ASP A 82 3.39 9.87 -2.15
C ASP A 82 3.72 8.92 -3.32
N CYS A 83 3.43 9.31 -4.57
CA CYS A 83 3.85 8.53 -5.75
C CYS A 83 5.38 8.34 -5.80
N LEU A 84 6.14 9.40 -5.52
CA LEU A 84 7.60 9.35 -5.41
C LEU A 84 8.06 8.47 -4.23
N THR A 85 7.33 8.48 -3.12
CA THR A 85 7.59 7.61 -1.96
C THR A 85 7.40 6.14 -2.34
N LEU A 86 6.31 5.79 -3.03
CA LEU A 86 6.08 4.43 -3.55
C LEU A 86 7.12 4.02 -4.60
N THR A 87 7.53 4.95 -5.46
CA THR A 87 8.60 4.74 -6.43
C THR A 87 9.88 4.30 -5.71
N ILE A 88 10.29 5.01 -4.63
CA ILE A 88 11.48 4.66 -3.86
C ILE A 88 11.28 3.44 -2.96
N PHE A 89 10.06 3.14 -2.51
CA PHE A 89 9.74 1.91 -1.80
C PHE A 89 10.01 0.66 -2.67
N SER A 90 9.72 0.75 -3.97
CA SER A 90 9.83 -0.37 -4.92
C SER A 90 11.26 -0.86 -5.21
N ASP A 91 11.35 -2.08 -5.77
CA ASP A 91 12.60 -2.73 -6.19
C ASP A 91 12.87 -2.56 -7.69
N ARG A 92 11.81 -2.35 -8.49
CA ARG A 92 11.86 -2.06 -9.93
C ARG A 92 10.87 -0.97 -10.31
N LEU A 93 11.20 -0.22 -11.35
CA LEU A 93 10.32 0.75 -11.99
C LEU A 93 9.94 0.25 -13.39
N TRP A 94 8.63 0.06 -13.59
CA TRP A 94 8.04 -0.22 -14.90
C TRP A 94 7.26 1.00 -15.37
N VAL A 95 7.58 1.49 -16.57
CA VAL A 95 6.95 2.67 -17.17
C VAL A 95 6.11 2.23 -18.36
N TYR A 96 4.81 2.41 -18.26
CA TYR A 96 3.88 2.17 -19.35
C TYR A 96 3.80 3.42 -20.22
N GLY A 97 4.46 3.36 -21.37
CA GLY A 97 4.66 4.51 -22.24
C GLY A 97 5.70 4.24 -23.32
N LYS A 98 5.65 5.04 -24.38
CA LYS A 98 6.61 4.95 -25.48
C LYS A 98 7.85 5.78 -25.19
N THR A 99 9.00 5.29 -25.64
CA THR A 99 10.31 5.92 -25.40
C THR A 99 10.65 7.02 -26.40
N ASP A 100 9.82 7.23 -27.42
CA ASP A 100 10.02 8.21 -28.50
C ASP A 100 9.13 9.46 -28.35
N THR A 101 8.38 9.57 -27.25
CA THR A 101 7.50 10.69 -26.94
C THR A 101 7.77 11.23 -25.53
N LEU A 102 7.47 12.51 -25.32
CA LEU A 102 7.39 13.08 -23.97
C LEU A 102 6.22 12.43 -23.21
N LEU A 103 6.51 11.88 -22.03
CA LEU A 103 5.50 11.29 -21.14
C LEU A 103 5.00 12.33 -20.13
N SER A 104 3.94 12.00 -19.40
CA SER A 104 3.34 12.91 -18.41
C SER A 104 4.36 13.35 -17.35
N GLU A 105 4.17 14.55 -16.80
CA GLU A 105 5.06 15.14 -15.79
C GLU A 105 5.33 14.21 -14.60
N GLY A 106 4.32 13.44 -14.18
CA GLY A 106 4.44 12.48 -13.09
C GLY A 106 5.43 11.37 -13.41
N ILE A 107 5.26 10.72 -14.58
CA ILE A 107 6.15 9.66 -15.08
C ILE A 107 7.58 10.20 -15.23
N MET A 108 7.73 11.42 -15.74
CA MET A 108 9.04 12.06 -15.89
C MET A 108 9.70 12.29 -14.53
N ALA A 109 8.96 12.80 -13.54
CA ALA A 109 9.46 13.03 -12.18
C ALA A 109 9.88 11.72 -11.49
N GLU A 110 9.09 10.66 -11.60
CA GLU A 110 9.40 9.34 -11.06
C GLU A 110 10.66 8.75 -11.70
N SER A 111 10.79 8.88 -13.03
CA SER A 111 11.96 8.43 -13.78
C SER A 111 13.22 9.21 -13.41
N PHE A 112 13.13 10.54 -13.26
CA PHE A 112 14.21 11.37 -12.75
C PHE A 112 14.65 10.91 -11.36
N LEU A 113 13.70 10.78 -10.42
CA LEU A 113 13.99 10.39 -9.04
C LEU A 113 14.63 8.99 -8.96
N TRP A 114 14.05 8.02 -9.67
CA TRP A 114 14.55 6.65 -9.75
C TRP A 114 15.99 6.62 -10.26
N SER A 115 16.27 7.33 -11.35
CA SER A 115 17.62 7.39 -11.94
C SER A 115 18.64 7.94 -10.93
N GLN A 116 18.26 8.95 -10.14
CA GLN A 116 19.17 9.63 -9.21
C GLN A 116 19.41 8.85 -7.92
N ILE A 117 18.40 8.17 -7.39
CA ILE A 117 18.48 7.51 -6.07
C ILE A 117 18.82 6.03 -6.21
N LYS A 118 18.16 5.31 -7.11
CA LYS A 118 18.30 3.85 -7.20
C LYS A 118 19.46 3.43 -8.08
N ASN A 119 19.83 4.25 -9.07
CA ASN A 119 20.85 3.94 -10.08
C ASN A 119 20.64 2.52 -10.68
N LYS A 120 19.37 2.19 -10.95
CA LYS A 120 18.92 0.87 -11.44
C LYS A 120 18.23 1.03 -12.79
N LYS A 121 18.10 -0.08 -13.51
CA LYS A 121 17.36 -0.15 -14.77
C LYS A 121 15.91 0.32 -14.60
N VAL A 122 15.35 0.86 -15.68
CA VAL A 122 13.92 1.13 -15.87
C VAL A 122 13.43 0.25 -17.02
N THR A 123 12.25 -0.36 -16.87
CA THR A 123 11.63 -1.16 -17.93
C THR A 123 10.49 -0.38 -18.55
N PHE A 124 10.59 -0.02 -19.83
CA PHE A 124 9.51 0.60 -20.59
C PHE A 124 8.62 -0.46 -21.26
N ILE A 125 7.32 -0.23 -21.20
CA ILE A 125 6.27 -1.10 -21.74
C ILE A 125 5.41 -0.25 -22.69
N PRO A 126 5.71 -0.24 -24.00
CA PRO A 126 5.04 0.65 -24.95
C PRO A 126 3.57 0.33 -25.23
N ASN A 127 3.13 -0.88 -24.90
CA ASN A 127 1.75 -1.34 -25.06
C ASN A 127 1.40 -2.24 -23.87
N ILE A 128 0.39 -1.85 -23.09
CA ILE A 128 -0.09 -2.56 -21.89
C ILE A 128 -0.44 -4.02 -22.19
N TYR A 129 -1.02 -4.28 -23.37
CA TYR A 129 -1.41 -5.63 -23.81
C TYR A 129 -0.33 -6.35 -24.63
N GLY A 130 0.83 -5.70 -24.82
CA GLY A 130 1.95 -6.24 -25.58
C GLY A 130 2.94 -7.01 -24.70
N GLN A 131 3.85 -7.74 -25.34
CA GLN A 131 4.94 -8.46 -24.68
C GLN A 131 6.29 -7.71 -24.73
N LYS A 132 6.32 -6.55 -25.41
CA LYS A 132 7.56 -5.80 -25.61
C LYS A 132 7.99 -5.11 -24.31
N LEU A 133 9.15 -5.50 -23.81
CA LEU A 133 9.83 -4.86 -22.68
C LEU A 133 11.13 -4.24 -23.18
N ILE A 134 11.33 -2.96 -22.90
CA ILE A 134 12.56 -2.23 -23.23
C ILE A 134 13.25 -1.87 -21.92
N GLU A 135 14.33 -2.57 -21.60
CA GLU A 135 15.14 -2.23 -20.44
C GLU A 135 16.15 -1.14 -20.80
N MET A 136 16.16 -0.06 -20.02
CA MET A 136 17.17 0.99 -20.11
C MET A 136 17.97 1.01 -18.81
N ASN A 137 19.29 0.98 -18.90
CA ASN A 137 20.19 1.22 -17.79
C ASN A 137 20.22 2.70 -17.41
N TYR A 138 20.91 3.05 -16.33
CA TYR A 138 20.98 4.42 -15.83
C TYR A 138 21.44 5.46 -16.87
N LEU A 139 22.46 5.15 -17.68
CA LEU A 139 22.97 6.07 -18.69
C LEU A 139 21.94 6.27 -19.81
N GLU A 140 21.31 5.19 -20.27
CA GLU A 140 20.26 5.22 -21.28
C GLU A 140 19.04 6.02 -20.80
N VAL A 141 18.62 5.85 -19.54
CA VAL A 141 17.54 6.64 -18.95
C VAL A 141 17.92 8.12 -18.87
N LYS A 142 19.15 8.44 -18.47
CA LYS A 142 19.64 9.83 -18.41
C LYS A 142 19.65 10.48 -19.80
N GLU A 143 20.13 9.78 -20.80
CA GLU A 143 20.12 10.23 -22.20
C GLU A 143 18.69 10.42 -22.72
N TRP A 144 17.80 9.46 -22.44
CA TRP A 144 16.39 9.56 -22.78
C TRP A 144 15.72 10.78 -22.14
N LEU A 145 15.91 10.99 -20.83
CA LEU A 145 15.38 12.16 -20.12
C LEU A 145 15.89 13.47 -20.73
N ASN A 146 17.18 13.57 -21.04
CA ASN A 146 17.78 14.75 -21.66
C ASN A 146 17.22 15.01 -23.08
N LYS A 147 16.96 13.95 -23.84
CA LYS A 147 16.41 14.04 -25.20
C LYS A 147 14.93 14.44 -25.21
N MET A 148 14.15 13.94 -24.26
CA MET A 148 12.69 14.14 -24.24
C MET A 148 12.27 15.47 -23.58
N THR A 149 13.16 16.11 -22.81
CA THR A 149 12.82 17.31 -22.03
C THR A 149 13.68 18.50 -22.43
N ASP A 150 13.15 19.71 -22.21
CA ASP A 150 13.94 20.94 -22.25
C ASP A 150 14.40 21.38 -20.85
N GLU A 151 15.24 22.42 -20.79
CA GLU A 151 15.79 22.91 -19.54
C GLU A 151 14.72 23.50 -18.61
N LYS A 152 13.72 24.18 -19.17
CA LYS A 152 12.65 24.81 -18.39
C LYS A 152 11.81 23.74 -17.70
N PHE A 153 11.37 22.73 -18.44
CA PHE A 153 10.60 21.60 -17.91
C PHE A 153 11.36 20.87 -16.80
N ARG A 154 12.66 20.61 -17.01
CA ARG A 154 13.52 20.01 -15.98
C ARG A 154 13.54 20.90 -14.74
N ASN A 155 13.83 22.20 -14.89
CA ASN A 155 13.89 23.12 -13.77
C ASN A 155 12.56 23.18 -13.00
N ASP A 156 11.41 23.16 -13.68
CA ASP A 156 10.10 23.18 -13.05
C ASP A 156 9.87 21.92 -12.18
N ILE A 157 10.16 20.73 -12.71
CA ILE A 157 10.08 19.47 -11.95
C ILE A 157 11.03 19.48 -10.76
N PHE A 158 12.28 19.92 -10.96
CA PHE A 158 13.29 19.90 -9.92
C PHE A 158 12.98 20.91 -8.79
N ASN A 159 12.56 22.12 -9.13
CA ASN A 159 12.29 23.17 -8.16
C ASN A 159 10.98 22.93 -7.41
N SER A 160 9.94 22.50 -8.13
CA SER A 160 8.58 22.40 -7.56
C SER A 160 8.35 21.09 -6.80
N LEU A 161 9.04 20.01 -7.18
CA LEU A 161 8.75 18.66 -6.66
C LEU A 161 10.00 17.95 -6.13
N LEU A 162 11.01 17.69 -6.98
CA LEU A 162 12.09 16.75 -6.59
C LEU A 162 13.04 17.32 -5.53
N THR A 163 13.36 18.60 -5.57
CA THR A 163 14.24 19.23 -4.55
C THR A 163 13.52 19.30 -3.20
N PRO A 164 12.28 19.83 -3.10
CA PRO A 164 11.51 19.78 -1.85
C PRO A 164 11.32 18.36 -1.31
N TYR A 165 11.08 17.38 -2.19
CA TYR A 165 10.97 15.97 -1.80
C TYR A 165 12.26 15.49 -1.12
N LYS A 166 13.42 15.68 -1.74
CA LYS A 166 14.71 15.20 -1.20
C LYS A 166 15.14 15.88 0.10
N MET A 167 14.61 17.06 0.41
CA MET A 167 14.91 17.79 1.65
C MET A 167 14.14 17.28 2.87
N LYS A 168 13.22 16.33 2.70
CA LYS A 168 12.39 15.78 3.76
C LYS A 168 12.58 14.28 3.86
N THR A 169 12.43 13.76 5.07
CA THR A 169 12.26 12.32 5.28
C THR A 169 10.81 11.97 4.99
N HIS A 170 10.61 10.95 4.16
CA HIS A 170 9.29 10.37 3.86
C HIS A 170 9.25 8.99 4.47
N GLN A 171 8.13 8.66 5.10
CA GLN A 171 7.93 7.37 5.75
C GLN A 171 6.67 6.71 5.23
N THR A 172 6.73 5.39 5.18
CA THR A 172 5.65 4.50 4.81
C THR A 172 5.03 3.87 6.03
N VAL A 173 3.71 3.70 6.01
CA VAL A 173 2.98 2.99 7.07
C VAL A 173 2.23 1.80 6.50
N TYR A 174 2.56 0.60 6.98
CA TYR A 174 1.77 -0.58 6.71
C TYR A 174 0.48 -0.55 7.54
N ILE A 175 -0.67 -0.63 6.88
CA ILE A 175 -1.97 -0.63 7.56
C ILE A 175 -2.46 -2.07 7.69
N GLY A 176 -2.31 -2.62 8.90
CA GLY A 176 -2.83 -3.92 9.29
C GLY A 176 -4.21 -3.80 9.90
N ALA A 177 -5.15 -4.64 9.46
CA ALA A 177 -6.50 -4.71 9.98
C ALA A 177 -7.07 -6.10 9.72
N ASN A 178 -7.93 -6.57 10.62
CA ASN A 178 -8.69 -7.79 10.40
C ASN A 178 -9.45 -7.71 9.07
N PHE A 179 -9.44 -8.78 8.28
CA PHE A 179 -10.00 -8.80 6.93
C PHE A 179 -11.47 -8.33 6.87
N VAL A 180 -12.26 -8.65 7.90
CA VAL A 180 -13.67 -8.21 8.03
C VAL A 180 -13.85 -6.70 8.20
N ASN A 181 -12.80 -6.01 8.68
CA ASN A 181 -12.77 -4.57 8.91
C ASN A 181 -12.16 -3.80 7.73
N TYR A 182 -11.74 -4.48 6.65
CA TYR A 182 -11.15 -3.85 5.48
C TYR A 182 -12.05 -2.79 4.82
N LYS A 183 -13.38 -2.92 4.94
CA LYS A 183 -14.33 -1.87 4.50
C LYS A 183 -14.11 -0.50 5.13
N HIS A 184 -13.31 -0.41 6.20
CA HIS A 184 -12.98 0.83 6.91
C HIS A 184 -11.58 1.35 6.57
N ILE A 185 -10.84 0.70 5.67
CA ILE A 185 -9.43 0.99 5.41
C ILE A 185 -9.17 2.40 4.91
N ASP A 186 -10.12 2.98 4.18
CA ASP A 186 -9.94 4.30 3.60
C ASP A 186 -9.86 5.38 4.67
N TRP A 187 -10.54 5.22 5.82
CA TRP A 187 -10.34 6.10 6.97
C TRP A 187 -8.91 6.01 7.53
N ALA A 188 -8.32 4.81 7.57
CA ALA A 188 -6.94 4.65 8.02
C ALA A 188 -5.95 5.28 7.02
N ARG A 189 -6.24 5.22 5.72
CA ARG A 189 -5.43 5.88 4.68
C ARG A 189 -5.53 7.39 4.76
N VAL A 190 -6.73 7.94 4.96
CA VAL A 190 -6.96 9.37 5.22
C VAL A 190 -6.12 9.82 6.42
N GLN A 191 -6.20 9.09 7.54
CA GLN A 191 -5.39 9.39 8.73
C GLN A 191 -3.89 9.36 8.42
N ALA A 192 -3.41 8.40 7.63
CA ALA A 192 -2.00 8.34 7.23
C ALA A 192 -1.59 9.59 6.43
N TYR A 193 -2.40 10.03 5.48
CA TYR A 193 -2.14 11.26 4.71
C TYR A 193 -2.11 12.51 5.59
N GLU A 194 -3.06 12.65 6.53
CA GLU A 194 -3.09 13.75 7.49
C GLU A 194 -1.83 13.80 8.37
N GLU A 195 -1.30 12.62 8.71
CA GLU A 195 -0.03 12.47 9.44
C GLU A 195 1.22 12.53 8.55
N ARG A 196 1.06 12.80 7.25
CA ARG A 196 2.15 12.87 6.26
C ARG A 196 2.92 11.57 6.13
N LEU A 197 2.21 10.44 6.19
CA LEU A 197 2.72 9.11 5.97
C LEU A 197 2.13 8.54 4.69
N CYS A 198 2.98 7.89 3.89
CA CYS A 198 2.53 7.21 2.67
C CYS A 198 1.94 5.84 3.05
N PRO A 199 0.64 5.58 2.82
CA PRO A 199 0.02 4.34 3.24
C PRO A 199 0.40 3.17 2.34
N ILE A 200 0.73 2.03 2.96
CA ILE A 200 0.88 0.72 2.34
C ILE A 200 -0.29 -0.13 2.81
N SER A 201 -1.39 -0.09 2.04
CA SER A 201 -2.58 -0.90 2.32
C SER A 201 -2.53 -2.20 1.51
N PRO A 202 -2.16 -3.33 2.13
CA PRO A 202 -1.93 -4.58 1.41
C PRO A 202 -3.19 -5.13 0.74
N GLN A 203 -4.39 -4.96 1.31
CA GLN A 203 -5.63 -5.39 0.68
C GLN A 203 -6.01 -4.57 -0.56
N ASN A 204 -5.62 -3.28 -0.63
CA ASN A 204 -5.81 -2.47 -1.83
C ASN A 204 -4.77 -2.80 -2.91
N ILE A 205 -3.50 -2.93 -2.51
CA ILE A 205 -2.37 -3.23 -3.42
C ILE A 205 -2.50 -4.64 -4.00
N LEU A 206 -2.82 -5.63 -3.15
CA LEU A 206 -2.93 -7.03 -3.51
C LEU A 206 -4.42 -7.36 -3.77
N SER A 207 -4.87 -7.10 -4.99
CA SER A 207 -6.25 -7.39 -5.39
C SER A 207 -6.55 -8.89 -5.28
N TYR A 208 -7.45 -9.25 -4.37
CA TYR A 208 -7.85 -10.64 -4.15
C TYR A 208 -8.41 -11.29 -5.43
N PHE A 209 -9.07 -10.51 -6.28
CA PHE A 209 -9.53 -10.93 -7.61
C PHE A 209 -8.38 -11.42 -8.50
N LEU A 210 -7.24 -10.71 -8.52
CA LEU A 210 -6.08 -11.12 -9.30
C LEU A 210 -5.39 -12.34 -8.69
N TYR A 211 -5.33 -12.42 -7.36
CA TYR A 211 -4.70 -13.56 -6.67
C TYR A 211 -5.49 -14.86 -6.82
N HIS A 212 -6.80 -14.80 -6.99
CA HIS A 212 -7.63 -15.99 -7.26
C HIS A 212 -7.22 -16.77 -8.51
N SER A 213 -6.48 -16.15 -9.44
CA SER A 213 -5.97 -16.82 -10.64
C SER A 213 -4.83 -17.81 -10.38
N PHE A 214 -4.27 -17.83 -9.16
CA PHE A 214 -3.19 -18.74 -8.78
C PHE A 214 -3.71 -19.96 -8.01
N GLU A 215 -3.11 -21.13 -8.26
CA GLU A 215 -3.44 -22.39 -7.57
C GLU A 215 -3.20 -22.30 -6.05
N ASP A 216 -2.10 -21.66 -5.63
CA ASP A 216 -1.76 -21.40 -4.22
C ASP A 216 -1.99 -19.93 -3.84
N ASN A 217 -3.22 -19.45 -4.06
CA ASN A 217 -3.56 -18.05 -3.84
C ASN A 217 -3.35 -17.61 -2.38
N GLY A 218 -3.62 -18.47 -1.40
CA GLY A 218 -3.52 -18.17 0.02
C GLY A 218 -2.09 -17.97 0.49
N ALA A 219 -1.18 -18.90 0.18
CA ALA A 219 0.21 -18.76 0.60
C ALA A 219 0.88 -17.60 -0.12
N ARG A 220 0.68 -17.47 -1.43
CA ARG A 220 1.26 -16.38 -2.23
C ARG A 220 0.78 -15.01 -1.74
N TYR A 221 -0.52 -14.88 -1.46
CA TYR A 221 -1.09 -13.66 -0.91
C TYR A 221 -0.42 -13.28 0.42
N LEU A 222 -0.30 -14.23 1.35
CA LEU A 222 0.34 -13.99 2.64
C LEU A 222 1.83 -13.63 2.48
N LYS A 223 2.60 -14.35 1.67
CA LYS A 223 4.02 -14.05 1.41
C LYS A 223 4.20 -12.62 0.86
N ASP A 224 3.31 -12.17 -0.01
CA ASP A 224 3.37 -10.82 -0.57
C ASP A 224 2.98 -9.75 0.44
N ARG A 225 1.98 -10.01 1.30
CA ARG A 225 1.68 -9.14 2.46
C ARG A 225 2.88 -8.96 3.37
N LEU A 226 3.57 -10.07 3.69
CA LEU A 226 4.76 -10.05 4.55
C LEU A 226 5.95 -9.35 3.86
N THR A 227 6.04 -9.41 2.53
CA THR A 227 7.03 -8.66 1.75
C THR A 227 6.78 -7.16 1.83
N LEU A 228 5.54 -6.71 1.67
CA LEU A 228 5.16 -5.30 1.83
C LEU A 228 5.42 -4.81 3.26
N LEU A 229 5.11 -5.64 4.27
CA LEU A 229 5.40 -5.36 5.68
C LEU A 229 6.90 -5.19 5.94
N ALA A 230 7.73 -6.10 5.42
CA ALA A 230 9.18 -6.07 5.60
C ALA A 230 9.78 -4.73 5.16
N LYS A 231 9.27 -4.19 4.04
CA LYS A 231 9.76 -2.96 3.40
C LYS A 231 9.19 -1.67 3.98
N SER A 232 8.10 -1.73 4.75
CA SER A 232 7.44 -0.53 5.30
C SER A 232 8.18 0.00 6.54
N ASP A 233 8.12 1.30 6.85
CA ASP A 233 8.87 1.88 7.98
C ASP A 233 8.20 1.62 9.33
N MET A 234 6.86 1.62 9.36
CA MET A 234 6.07 1.38 10.56
C MET A 234 4.84 0.53 10.27
N TYR A 235 4.18 0.06 11.33
CA TYR A 235 2.97 -0.73 11.27
C TYR A 235 1.87 -0.10 12.14
N TRP A 236 0.69 0.06 11.56
CA TRP A 236 -0.52 0.38 12.31
C TRP A 236 -1.41 -0.85 12.40
N LEU A 237 -1.80 -1.21 13.62
CA LEU A 237 -2.91 -2.13 13.85
C LEU A 237 -4.18 -1.31 14.02
N CYS A 238 -5.01 -1.27 12.98
CA CYS A 238 -6.32 -0.64 13.03
C CYS A 238 -7.35 -1.62 13.61
N ILE A 239 -7.91 -1.30 14.77
CA ILE A 239 -8.70 -2.21 15.59
C ILE A 239 -9.65 -1.41 16.49
N ASP A 240 -10.75 -2.02 16.92
CA ASP A 240 -11.59 -1.42 17.95
C ASP A 240 -10.95 -1.64 19.34
N SER A 241 -10.39 -0.57 19.89
CA SER A 241 -9.69 -0.60 21.17
C SER A 241 -10.65 -0.69 22.36
N THR A 242 -11.93 -0.36 22.19
CA THR A 242 -12.95 -0.46 23.25
C THR A 242 -13.30 -1.92 23.56
N ASN A 243 -13.10 -2.82 22.61
CA ASN A 243 -13.28 -4.27 22.74
C ASN A 243 -12.01 -5.06 22.36
N LEU A 244 -10.84 -4.51 22.73
CA LEU A 244 -9.54 -4.96 22.23
C LEU A 244 -9.28 -6.46 22.45
N GLU A 245 -9.62 -7.02 23.61
CA GLU A 245 -9.37 -8.44 23.88
C GLU A 245 -10.15 -9.36 22.93
N ALA A 246 -11.44 -9.07 22.69
CA ALA A 246 -12.26 -9.85 21.77
C ALA A 246 -11.83 -9.65 20.32
N GLU A 247 -11.44 -8.43 19.93
CA GLU A 247 -10.91 -8.16 18.58
C GLU A 247 -9.61 -8.91 18.33
N LEU A 248 -8.67 -8.88 19.29
CA LEU A 248 -7.38 -9.58 19.20
C LEU A 248 -7.58 -11.10 19.08
N ASN A 249 -8.53 -11.67 19.81
CA ASN A 249 -8.87 -13.10 19.74
C ASN A 249 -9.54 -13.52 18.41
N ARG A 250 -10.06 -12.56 17.62
CA ARG A 250 -10.78 -12.79 16.36
C ARG A 250 -9.98 -12.37 15.11
N LEU A 251 -8.71 -12.00 15.25
CA LEU A 251 -7.87 -11.64 14.12
C LEU A 251 -7.75 -12.78 13.12
N ASP A 252 -7.80 -12.43 11.82
CA ASP A 252 -7.57 -13.39 10.75
C ASP A 252 -6.11 -13.85 10.69
N GLN A 253 -5.87 -14.95 9.97
CA GLN A 253 -4.54 -15.57 9.90
C GLN A 253 -3.49 -14.67 9.23
N ASN A 254 -3.86 -13.76 8.32
CA ASN A 254 -2.89 -12.85 7.72
C ASN A 254 -2.43 -11.80 8.75
N THR A 255 -3.39 -11.18 9.45
CA THR A 255 -3.07 -10.19 10.48
C THR A 255 -2.29 -10.83 11.65
N LEU A 256 -2.65 -12.05 12.07
CA LEU A 256 -1.88 -12.80 13.07
C LEU A 256 -0.44 -13.07 12.62
N ALA A 257 -0.25 -13.44 11.34
CA ALA A 257 1.08 -13.69 10.78
C ALA A 257 1.94 -12.42 10.75
N GLU A 258 1.36 -11.27 10.36
CA GLU A 258 2.02 -9.96 10.41
C GLU A 258 2.47 -9.62 11.83
N LEU A 259 1.58 -9.74 12.81
CA LEU A 259 1.88 -9.48 14.23
C LEU A 259 2.94 -10.45 14.76
N TYR A 260 2.92 -11.71 14.33
CA TYR A 260 3.95 -12.69 14.68
C TYR A 260 5.32 -12.28 14.10
N MET A 261 5.37 -11.84 12.85
CA MET A 261 6.60 -11.38 12.21
C MET A 261 7.14 -10.10 12.86
N LEU A 262 6.29 -9.16 13.25
CA LEU A 262 6.67 -7.99 14.06
C LEU A 262 7.26 -8.39 15.42
N ASN A 263 6.72 -9.44 16.04
CA ASN A 263 7.19 -9.90 17.35
C ASN A 263 8.49 -10.70 17.30
N THR A 264 8.87 -11.26 16.14
CA THR A 264 9.97 -12.24 16.06
C THR A 264 11.07 -11.89 15.08
N VAL A 265 10.78 -11.12 14.03
CA VAL A 265 11.73 -10.79 12.96
C VAL A 265 11.91 -9.28 12.85
N TYR A 266 10.82 -8.53 12.79
CA TYR A 266 10.82 -7.07 12.60
C TYR A 266 10.67 -6.33 13.94
N THR A 267 11.43 -6.75 14.95
CA THR A 267 11.26 -6.30 16.35
C THR A 267 11.60 -4.83 16.60
N ASP A 268 12.30 -4.21 15.66
CA ASP A 268 12.68 -2.79 15.63
C ASP A 268 11.63 -1.90 14.95
N LYS A 269 10.67 -2.49 14.23
CA LYS A 269 9.63 -1.74 13.52
C LYS A 269 8.66 -1.11 14.51
N ALA A 270 8.41 0.19 14.36
CA ALA A 270 7.44 0.88 15.20
C ALA A 270 6.03 0.34 14.95
N VAL A 271 5.33 -0.02 16.04
CA VAL A 271 3.95 -0.53 16.01
C VAL A 271 3.05 0.44 16.76
N ARG A 272 1.96 0.86 16.12
CA ARG A 272 0.93 1.73 16.71
C ARG A 272 -0.44 1.09 16.61
N ILE A 273 -1.22 1.17 17.68
CA ILE A 273 -2.66 0.86 17.62
C ILE A 273 -3.39 2.11 17.17
N VAL A 274 -4.26 1.97 16.18
CA VAL A 274 -5.11 3.05 15.68
C VAL A 274 -6.56 2.64 15.89
N ASP A 275 -7.27 3.34 16.76
CA ASP A 275 -8.66 3.06 17.05
C ASP A 275 -9.57 3.53 15.89
N TRP A 276 -10.53 2.70 15.50
CA TRP A 276 -11.46 3.05 14.43
C TRP A 276 -12.33 4.28 14.77
N GLY A 277 -12.69 4.48 16.04
CA GLY A 277 -13.42 5.65 16.52
C GLY A 277 -12.57 6.92 16.51
N ASP A 278 -11.28 6.82 16.85
CA ASP A 278 -10.35 7.95 16.80
C ASP A 278 -10.24 8.53 15.39
N ILE A 279 -10.19 7.66 14.37
CA ILE A 279 -10.13 8.06 12.95
C ILE A 279 -11.52 8.26 12.32
N LYS A 280 -12.56 8.43 13.13
CA LYS A 280 -13.91 8.84 12.71
C LYS A 280 -14.62 7.87 11.78
N VAL A 281 -14.35 6.57 11.91
CA VAL A 281 -15.20 5.55 11.27
C VAL A 281 -16.58 5.62 11.94
N PRO A 282 -17.67 5.93 11.20
CA PRO A 282 -18.97 6.23 11.80
C PRO A 282 -19.53 5.13 12.71
N LYS A 283 -19.30 3.86 12.35
CA LYS A 283 -19.70 2.70 13.15
C LYS A 283 -19.15 2.75 14.59
N TYR A 284 -17.92 3.25 14.76
CA TYR A 284 -17.20 3.24 16.04
C TYR A 284 -17.24 4.62 16.73
N ASP A 285 -17.27 5.73 15.97
CA ASP A 285 -17.35 7.10 16.51
C ASP A 285 -18.79 7.54 16.86
N LYS A 286 -19.80 7.08 16.11
CA LYS A 286 -21.21 7.51 16.23
C LYS A 286 -22.14 6.35 16.56
N THR A 287 -21.73 5.52 17.51
CA THR A 287 -22.34 4.23 17.86
C THR A 287 -23.87 4.25 18.04
N LYS A 288 -24.42 5.29 18.68
CA LYS A 288 -25.87 5.42 18.91
C LYS A 288 -26.69 5.87 17.70
N MET A 289 -26.06 6.45 16.67
CA MET A 289 -26.73 6.93 15.46
C MET A 289 -26.52 6.01 14.26
N TRP A 290 -25.57 5.09 14.34
CA TRP A 290 -25.22 4.18 13.26
C TRP A 290 -26.08 2.91 13.25
N ALA A 291 -26.44 2.39 14.42
CA ALA A 291 -27.23 1.17 14.53
C ALA A 291 -28.70 1.40 14.14
N LEU A 292 -29.22 0.59 13.22
CA LEU A 292 -30.65 0.56 12.88
C LEU A 292 -31.44 -0.44 13.74
N THR A 293 -30.75 -1.40 14.36
CA THR A 293 -31.37 -2.49 15.14
C THR A 293 -30.66 -2.68 16.48
N SER A 294 -31.35 -3.27 17.48
CA SER A 294 -30.74 -3.61 18.77
C SER A 294 -29.58 -4.57 18.61
N LYS A 295 -29.70 -5.51 17.67
CA LYS A 295 -28.63 -6.46 17.37
C LYS A 295 -27.36 -5.75 16.90
N GLU A 296 -27.49 -4.84 15.94
CA GLU A 296 -26.36 -4.03 15.47
C GLU A 296 -25.84 -3.11 16.58
N GLN A 297 -26.72 -2.61 17.45
CA GLN A 297 -26.34 -1.79 18.58
C GLN A 297 -25.55 -2.57 19.65
N GLU A 298 -25.93 -3.81 19.95
CA GLU A 298 -25.17 -4.74 20.80
C GLU A 298 -23.81 -5.10 20.17
N GLU A 299 -23.77 -5.31 18.85
CA GLU A 299 -22.52 -5.56 18.12
C GLU A 299 -21.55 -4.38 18.20
N ILE A 300 -22.07 -3.15 18.30
CA ILE A 300 -21.28 -1.90 18.36
C ILE A 300 -20.93 -1.51 19.81
N LEU A 301 -21.86 -1.68 20.77
CA LEU A 301 -21.73 -1.19 22.15
C LEU A 301 -21.35 -2.28 23.17
N GLY A 302 -21.42 -3.55 22.77
CA GLY A 302 -21.31 -4.69 23.69
C GLY A 302 -22.61 -4.97 24.45
N SER A 303 -22.69 -6.16 25.06
CA SER A 303 -23.90 -6.71 25.70
C SER A 303 -24.37 -6.01 26.98
N ASN A 304 -23.62 -5.04 27.51
CA ASN A 304 -23.88 -4.40 28.80
C ASN A 304 -24.40 -2.96 28.70
N TRP A 305 -24.72 -2.47 27.50
CA TRP A 305 -25.20 -1.10 27.32
C TRP A 305 -26.73 -1.02 27.44
N PRO A 306 -27.31 -0.07 28.20
CA PRO A 306 -28.76 0.04 28.33
C PRO A 306 -29.40 0.32 26.96
N ILE A 307 -30.22 -0.63 26.51
CA ILE A 307 -31.01 -0.58 25.27
C ILE A 307 -32.21 0.33 25.51
N GLU A 308 -31.97 1.64 25.61
CA GLU A 308 -33.04 2.61 25.40
C GLU A 308 -33.06 2.97 23.91
N PHE A 309 -33.81 2.20 23.13
CA PHE A 309 -34.32 2.70 21.86
C PHE A 309 -35.06 4.00 22.16
N ARG A 310 -34.62 5.12 21.58
CA ARG A 310 -35.35 6.39 21.70
C ARG A 310 -36.80 6.16 21.26
N LYS A 311 -37.73 6.63 22.09
CA LYS A 311 -39.11 6.96 21.68
C LYS A 311 -39.10 8.04 20.62
#